data_AF-A2WL22-F1
#
_entry.id   AF-A2WL22-F1
#
_cell.length_a   1.000
_cell.length_b   1.000
_cell.length_c   1.000
_cell.angle_alpha   90.00
_cell.angle_beta   90.00
_cell.angle_gamma   90.00
#
_symmetry.space_group_name_H-M   'P 1'
#
loop_
_entity.id
_entity.type
_entity.pdbx_description
1 polymer ?
#
loop_
_entity_poly.entity_id
_entity_poly.type
_entity_poly.pdbx_seq_one_letter_code
_entity_poly.pdbx_strand_id
1 'polypeptide(L)'
;MVNCRDKAREKQRQKTLKRKAEELALRPEIERRRKAPEKPEKPKRKKTGKQRQAVQTKEDMDELTNEYRLLKKLKRGVIDEDEYEKLTGFGESDDEDSSDGGDSDLDERKERGNKVLKKIKQKGKAKGSRRFEGRSKQKTRRR
;
A
#
# COMPACT_ATOMS: atom_id res chain seq x y z
N MET A 1 23.93 38.56 -8.43
CA MET A 1 23.15 39.52 -7.61
C MET A 1 21.88 38.79 -7.14
N VAL A 2 21.72 38.51 -5.85
CA VAL A 2 20.56 37.73 -5.36
C VAL A 2 19.30 38.60 -5.41
N ASN A 3 18.31 38.18 -6.22
CA ASN A 3 17.08 38.92 -6.48
C ASN A 3 16.35 39.21 -5.16
N CYS A 4 15.84 40.44 -4.99
CA CYS A 4 15.17 40.89 -3.75
C CYS A 4 14.00 39.98 -3.33
N ARG A 5 13.37 39.31 -4.30
CA ARG A 5 12.29 38.33 -4.10
C ARG A 5 12.77 37.04 -3.44
N ASP A 6 14.00 36.61 -3.72
CA ASP A 6 14.57 35.40 -3.11
C ASP A 6 15.00 35.67 -1.67
N LYS A 7 15.48 36.89 -1.37
CA LYS A 7 15.72 37.32 0.02
C LYS A 7 14.43 37.32 0.85
N ALA A 8 13.30 37.72 0.28
CA ALA A 8 12.01 37.67 0.95
C ALA A 8 11.53 36.22 1.18
N ARG A 9 11.69 35.36 0.18
CA ARG A 9 11.35 33.93 0.28
C ARG A 9 12.21 33.21 1.32
N GLU A 10 13.50 33.54 1.38
CA GLU A 10 14.43 32.98 2.35
C GLU A 10 14.13 33.45 3.77
N LYS A 11 13.82 34.74 3.96
CA LYS A 11 13.31 35.25 5.25
C LYS A 11 12.03 34.53 5.69
N GLN A 12 11.13 34.20 4.76
CA GLN A 12 9.92 33.44 5.07
C GLN A 12 10.21 31.97 5.43
N ARG A 13 11.17 31.34 4.74
CA ARG A 13 11.64 29.99 5.06
C ARG A 13 12.24 29.94 6.46
N GLN A 14 13.12 30.87 6.81
CA GLN A 14 13.72 30.90 8.15
C GLN A 14 12.68 31.16 9.25
N LYS A 15 11.70 32.04 9.03
CA LYS A 15 10.61 32.27 10.00
C LYS A 15 9.76 31.02 10.23
N THR A 16 9.45 30.27 9.16
CA THR A 16 8.66 29.03 9.28
C THR A 16 9.46 27.91 9.95
N LEU A 17 10.77 27.82 9.70
CA LEU A 17 11.65 26.87 10.39
C LEU A 17 11.78 27.17 11.88
N LYS A 18 11.97 28.44 12.27
CA LYS A 18 12.04 28.84 13.68
C LYS A 18 10.73 28.57 14.41
N ARG A 19 9.58 28.92 13.82
CA ARG A 19 8.26 28.64 14.41
C ARG A 19 8.00 27.14 14.59
N LYS A 20 8.43 26.30 13.64
CA LYS A 20 8.33 24.84 13.76
C LYS A 20 9.26 24.28 14.84
N ALA A 21 10.48 24.80 14.95
CA ALA A 21 11.42 24.40 16.00
C ALA A 21 10.91 24.81 17.39
N GLU A 22 10.35 26.02 17.53
CA GLU A 22 9.71 26.49 18.76
C GLU A 22 8.44 25.67 19.08
N GLU A 23 7.59 25.34 18.11
CA GLU A 23 6.42 24.47 18.34
C GLU A 23 6.80 23.05 18.78
N LEU A 24 7.92 22.52 18.27
CA LEU A 24 8.46 21.22 18.69
C LEU A 24 9.13 21.29 20.06
N ALA A 25 9.77 22.40 20.42
CA ALA A 25 10.37 22.60 21.74
C ALA A 25 9.33 22.92 22.83
N LEU A 26 8.25 23.62 22.46
CA LEU A 26 7.12 23.98 23.34
C LEU A 26 6.05 22.88 23.39
N ARG A 27 6.18 21.83 22.58
CA ARG A 27 5.69 20.49 22.90
C ARG A 27 6.76 19.77 23.73
N PRO A 28 6.80 19.96 25.07
CA PRO A 28 7.43 18.93 25.89
C PRO A 28 6.76 17.63 25.50
N GLU A 29 7.58 16.60 25.29
CA GLU A 29 7.19 15.22 25.11
C GLU A 29 5.92 14.95 25.92
N ILE A 30 4.78 14.85 25.23
CA ILE A 30 3.48 14.60 25.87
C ILE A 30 3.48 13.12 26.24
N GLU A 31 4.34 12.74 27.19
CA GLU A 31 4.00 11.73 28.15
C GLU A 31 2.70 12.20 28.80
N ARG A 32 1.67 11.35 28.76
CA ARG A 32 0.25 11.68 29.02
C ARG A 32 -0.54 12.13 27.79
N ARG A 33 -0.33 11.47 26.64
CA ARG A 33 -1.53 11.06 25.90
C ARG A 33 -2.32 10.14 26.82
N ARG A 34 -3.43 10.66 27.37
CA ARG A 34 -4.47 9.85 28.02
C ARG A 34 -4.63 8.60 27.17
N LYS A 35 -4.24 7.43 27.70
CA LYS A 35 -4.49 6.15 27.03
C LYS A 35 -5.99 6.13 26.78
N ALA A 36 -6.38 6.20 25.51
CA ALA A 36 -7.77 5.96 25.15
C ALA A 36 -8.12 4.59 25.77
N PRO A 37 -9.29 4.42 26.39
CA PRO A 37 -9.68 3.14 26.96
C PRO A 37 -9.44 2.08 25.89
N GLU A 38 -8.65 1.07 26.25
CA GLU A 38 -8.26 -0.01 25.36
C GLU A 38 -9.56 -0.67 24.90
N LYS A 39 -10.00 -0.28 23.70
CA LYS A 39 -11.20 -0.85 23.12
C LYS A 39 -10.89 -2.33 22.96
N PRO A 40 -11.77 -3.24 23.42
CA PRO A 40 -11.55 -4.66 23.27
C PRO A 40 -11.17 -4.93 21.81
N GLU A 41 -10.07 -5.65 21.61
CA GLU A 41 -9.53 -5.98 20.30
C GLU A 41 -10.63 -6.67 19.52
N LYS A 42 -11.30 -5.91 18.65
CA LYS A 42 -12.39 -6.46 17.84
C LYS A 42 -11.80 -7.61 17.05
N PRO A 43 -12.50 -8.75 16.92
CA PRO A 43 -12.01 -9.88 16.15
C PRO A 43 -11.55 -9.38 14.78
N LYS A 44 -10.27 -9.61 14.48
CA LYS A 44 -9.60 -9.08 13.29
C LYS A 44 -10.35 -9.54 12.05
N ARG A 45 -11.06 -8.63 11.40
CA ARG A 45 -11.68 -8.88 10.10
C ARG A 45 -10.56 -9.17 9.11
N LYS A 46 -10.84 -10.03 8.12
CA LYS A 46 -9.90 -10.26 7.01
C LYS A 46 -9.50 -8.92 6.38
N LYS A 47 -8.21 -8.74 6.08
CA LYS A 47 -7.71 -7.54 5.38
C LYS A 47 -8.46 -7.36 4.05
N THR A 48 -8.82 -6.12 3.73
CA THR A 48 -9.45 -5.79 2.45
C THR A 48 -8.44 -5.91 1.31
N GLY A 49 -8.91 -6.07 0.06
CA GLY A 49 -8.02 -6.21 -1.11
C GLY A 49 -7.01 -5.06 -1.25
N LYS A 50 -7.46 -3.82 -1.03
CA LYS A 50 -6.57 -2.63 -1.02
C LYS A 50 -5.52 -2.68 0.08
N GLN A 51 -5.86 -3.21 1.26
CA GLN A 51 -4.90 -3.37 2.35
C GLN A 51 -3.88 -4.47 2.05
N ARG A 52 -4.27 -5.52 1.34
CA ARG A 52 -3.34 -6.57 0.89
C ARG A 52 -2.36 -6.00 -0.13
N GLN A 53 -2.86 -5.29 -1.14
CA GLN A 53 -2.02 -4.61 -2.13
C GLN A 53 -1.07 -3.59 -1.49
N ALA A 54 -1.55 -2.79 -0.54
CA ALA A 54 -0.70 -1.82 0.16
C ALA A 54 0.39 -2.47 1.02
N VAL A 55 0.17 -3.67 1.53
CA VAL A 55 1.19 -4.44 2.27
C VAL A 55 2.20 -5.02 1.28
N GLN A 56 1.71 -5.67 0.23
CA GLN A 56 2.54 -6.24 -0.83
C GLN A 56 3.46 -5.19 -1.45
N THR A 57 2.90 -4.08 -1.95
CA THR A 57 3.69 -2.98 -2.53
C THR A 57 4.70 -2.36 -1.57
N LYS A 58 4.49 -2.48 -0.25
CA LYS A 58 5.48 -2.03 0.73
C LYS A 58 6.62 -3.03 0.84
N GLU A 59 6.29 -4.32 0.95
CA GLU A 59 7.25 -5.43 0.99
C GLU A 59 8.12 -5.42 -0.27
N ASP A 60 7.51 -5.34 -1.46
CA ASP A 60 8.21 -5.26 -2.75
C ASP A 60 9.20 -4.07 -2.81
N MET A 61 8.82 -2.91 -2.27
CA MET A 61 9.69 -1.73 -2.25
C MET A 61 10.83 -1.87 -1.23
N ASP A 62 10.55 -2.46 -0.08
CA ASP A 62 11.55 -2.70 0.96
C ASP A 62 12.59 -3.73 0.44
N GLU A 63 12.16 -4.79 -0.24
CA GLU A 63 13.01 -5.76 -0.94
C GLU A 63 13.94 -5.08 -1.95
N LEU A 64 13.38 -4.28 -2.86
CA LEU A 64 14.15 -3.54 -3.87
C LEU A 64 15.20 -2.60 -3.25
N THR A 65 14.87 -1.94 -2.13
CA THR A 65 15.85 -1.07 -1.44
C THR A 65 16.98 -1.84 -0.77
N ASN A 66 16.70 -3.05 -0.29
CA ASN A 66 17.70 -3.92 0.34
C ASN A 66 18.66 -4.46 -0.70
N GLU A 67 18.15 -4.97 -1.83
CA GLU A 67 18.96 -5.42 -2.97
C GLU A 67 19.87 -4.29 -3.48
N TYR A 68 19.33 -3.09 -3.67
CA TYR A 68 20.13 -1.94 -4.11
C TYR A 68 21.25 -1.60 -3.11
N ARG A 69 20.98 -1.72 -1.80
CA ARG A 69 21.99 -1.52 -0.75
C ARG A 69 23.09 -2.58 -0.83
N LEU A 70 22.72 -3.85 -1.01
CA LEU A 70 23.67 -4.96 -1.16
C LEU A 70 24.53 -4.76 -2.42
N LEU A 71 23.92 -4.43 -3.55
CA LEU A 71 24.64 -4.15 -4.79
C LEU A 71 25.63 -3.00 -4.63
N LYS A 72 25.27 -1.98 -3.85
CA LYS A 72 26.18 -0.87 -3.54
C LYS A 72 27.33 -1.28 -2.64
N LYS A 73 27.14 -2.25 -1.73
CA LYS A 73 28.22 -2.83 -0.91
C LYS A 73 29.16 -3.67 -1.77
N LEU A 74 28.62 -4.48 -2.68
CA LEU A 74 29.38 -5.29 -3.63
C LEU A 74 30.26 -4.41 -4.51
N LYS A 75 29.68 -3.36 -5.10
CA LYS A 75 30.44 -2.37 -5.90
C LYS A 75 31.50 -1.61 -5.11
N ARG A 76 31.42 -1.59 -3.78
CA ARG A 76 32.43 -1.00 -2.91
C ARG A 76 33.47 -2.03 -2.44
N GLY A 77 33.28 -3.32 -2.71
CA GLY A 77 34.10 -4.41 -2.19
C GLY A 77 33.93 -4.65 -0.70
N VAL A 78 32.76 -4.31 -0.13
CA VAL A 78 32.45 -4.55 1.29
C VAL A 78 31.89 -5.96 1.52
N ILE A 79 31.26 -6.53 0.49
CA ILE A 79 30.75 -7.89 0.45
C ILE A 79 31.25 -8.54 -0.83
N ASP A 80 31.38 -9.87 -0.80
CA ASP A 80 31.81 -10.68 -1.95
C ASP A 80 30.60 -11.08 -2.82
N GLU A 81 30.88 -11.57 -4.03
CA GLU A 81 29.86 -12.01 -5.00
C GLU A 81 28.98 -13.14 -4.42
N ASP A 82 29.61 -14.15 -3.82
CA ASP A 82 28.91 -15.27 -3.16
C ASP A 82 28.01 -14.81 -1.99
N GLU A 83 28.42 -13.79 -1.24
CA GLU A 83 27.63 -13.26 -0.13
C GLU A 83 26.43 -12.46 -0.66
N TYR A 84 26.62 -11.71 -1.74
CA TYR A 84 25.55 -11.01 -2.42
C TYR A 84 24.49 -11.99 -2.96
N GLU A 85 24.90 -13.07 -3.62
CA GLU A 85 24.00 -14.07 -4.20
C GLU A 85 23.17 -14.79 -3.13
N LYS A 86 23.79 -15.16 -2.00
CA LYS A 86 23.09 -15.76 -0.86
C LYS A 86 22.08 -14.80 -0.21
N LEU A 87 22.44 -13.52 -0.08
CA LEU A 87 21.57 -12.52 0.55
C LEU A 87 20.43 -12.05 -0.36
N THR A 88 20.61 -12.12 -1.67
CA THR A 88 19.59 -11.75 -2.66
C THR A 88 18.76 -12.94 -3.13
N GLY A 89 19.19 -14.16 -2.85
CA GLY A 89 18.50 -15.38 -3.28
C GLY A 89 18.68 -15.70 -4.76
N PHE A 90 19.50 -14.93 -5.50
CA PHE A 90 19.81 -15.22 -6.90
C PHE A 90 20.70 -16.46 -7.08
N GLY A 91 21.42 -16.89 -6.04
CA GLY A 91 22.32 -18.05 -6.11
C GLY A 91 21.66 -19.42 -5.89
N GLU A 92 20.36 -19.48 -5.59
CA GLU A 92 19.64 -20.74 -5.33
C GLU A 92 18.72 -21.18 -6.49
N SER A 93 18.65 -20.42 -7.60
CA SER A 93 17.56 -20.55 -8.58
C SER A 93 17.83 -21.28 -9.90
N ASP A 94 19.01 -21.84 -10.18
CA ASP A 94 19.35 -22.20 -11.57
C ASP A 94 20.08 -23.53 -11.85
N ASP A 95 19.98 -24.57 -11.00
CA ASP A 95 20.63 -25.88 -11.30
C ASP A 95 19.74 -27.15 -11.19
N GLU A 96 18.42 -27.08 -10.98
CA GLU A 96 17.56 -28.28 -10.85
C GLU A 96 16.18 -28.17 -11.53
N ASP A 97 16.14 -27.87 -12.84
CA ASP A 97 14.95 -28.18 -13.68
C ASP A 97 15.36 -28.70 -15.07
N SER A 98 16.29 -29.65 -15.09
CA SER A 98 16.56 -30.50 -16.26
C SER A 98 16.39 -31.97 -15.89
N SER A 99 15.14 -32.38 -15.66
CA SER A 99 14.77 -33.80 -15.77
C SER A 99 13.59 -33.97 -16.71
N ASP A 100 13.92 -34.21 -17.97
CA ASP A 100 13.08 -34.87 -18.95
C ASP A 100 12.55 -36.22 -18.40
N GLY A 101 11.28 -36.52 -18.63
CA GLY A 101 10.74 -37.87 -18.43
C GLY A 101 9.35 -37.95 -17.80
N GLY A 102 8.34 -38.21 -18.63
CA GLY A 102 7.19 -39.03 -18.24
C GLY A 102 5.81 -38.45 -18.51
N ASP A 103 5.38 -38.55 -19.77
CA ASP A 103 3.97 -38.72 -20.14
C ASP A 103 3.36 -39.86 -19.28
N SER A 104 2.39 -39.52 -18.44
CA SER A 104 1.49 -40.52 -17.86
C SER A 104 0.07 -39.97 -17.89
N ASP A 105 -0.63 -40.38 -18.94
CA ASP A 105 -2.07 -40.64 -19.01
C ASP A 105 -2.79 -40.54 -17.66
N LEU A 106 -3.55 -39.45 -17.48
CA LEU A 106 -4.65 -39.40 -16.51
C LEU A 106 -5.95 -39.07 -17.26
N ASP A 107 -6.33 -39.98 -18.14
CA ASP A 107 -7.73 -40.15 -18.53
C ASP A 107 -8.46 -40.85 -17.36
N GLU A 108 -8.94 -40.06 -16.41
CA GLU A 108 -10.04 -40.52 -15.54
C GLU A 108 -11.12 -39.44 -15.52
N ARG A 109 -11.95 -39.49 -16.57
CA ARG A 109 -13.30 -38.93 -16.62
C ARG A 109 -14.07 -39.19 -15.32
N LYS A 110 -14.08 -38.21 -14.41
CA LYS A 110 -15.17 -38.09 -13.43
C LYS A 110 -16.31 -37.32 -14.08
N GLU A 111 -17.13 -38.05 -14.82
CA GLU A 111 -18.48 -37.63 -15.22
C GLU A 111 -19.32 -37.35 -13.96
N ARG A 112 -19.23 -36.13 -13.42
CA ARG A 112 -20.23 -35.64 -12.46
C ARG A 112 -21.39 -35.08 -13.26
N GLY A 113 -22.40 -35.91 -13.33
CA GLY A 113 -23.63 -35.73 -14.09
C GLY A 113 -24.22 -34.33 -14.03
N ASN A 114 -24.62 -33.89 -15.22
CA ASN A 114 -25.66 -32.91 -15.46
C ASN A 114 -26.81 -33.04 -14.46
N LYS A 115 -27.16 -31.95 -13.76
CA LYS A 115 -28.56 -31.57 -13.52
C LYS A 115 -28.71 -30.16 -12.95
N VAL A 116 -29.62 -29.45 -13.60
CA VAL A 116 -30.34 -28.24 -13.19
C VAL A 116 -29.70 -26.90 -13.55
N LEU A 117 -29.99 -26.53 -14.81
CA LEU A 117 -30.28 -25.18 -15.29
C LEU A 117 -30.93 -24.30 -14.20
N LYS A 118 -30.13 -23.44 -13.54
CA LYS A 118 -30.68 -22.29 -12.84
C LYS A 118 -30.89 -21.17 -13.86
N LYS A 119 -32.17 -21.03 -14.23
CA LYS A 119 -32.74 -19.99 -15.09
C LYS A 119 -32.10 -18.62 -14.82
N ILE A 120 -31.44 -18.06 -15.84
CA ILE A 120 -31.18 -16.63 -15.93
C ILE A 120 -32.55 -15.96 -16.05
N LYS A 121 -33.07 -15.42 -14.94
CA LYS A 121 -34.23 -14.53 -14.98
C LYS A 121 -33.79 -13.20 -15.59
N GLN A 122 -33.99 -13.05 -16.89
CA GLN A 122 -34.14 -11.73 -17.49
C GLN A 122 -35.47 -11.11 -17.03
N LYS A 123 -35.43 -10.16 -16.09
CA LYS A 123 -36.43 -9.10 -15.85
C LYS A 123 -35.77 -8.07 -14.93
N GLY A 124 -35.62 -6.79 -15.22
CA GLY A 124 -35.98 -5.98 -16.37
C GLY A 124 -35.30 -4.61 -16.19
N LYS A 125 -35.09 -3.86 -17.28
CA LYS A 125 -34.71 -2.46 -17.17
C LYS A 125 -35.92 -1.67 -16.67
N ALA A 126 -36.00 -1.45 -15.35
CA ALA A 126 -36.92 -0.48 -14.77
C ALA A 126 -36.18 0.85 -14.59
N LYS A 127 -36.63 1.85 -15.34
CA LYS A 127 -36.22 3.25 -15.25
C LYS A 127 -36.44 3.76 -13.82
N GLY A 128 -35.52 4.58 -13.33
CA GLY A 128 -35.65 5.23 -12.03
C GLY A 128 -34.64 6.35 -11.86
N SER A 129 -34.73 7.37 -12.71
CA SER A 129 -34.06 8.65 -12.54
C SER A 129 -34.51 9.30 -11.21
N ARG A 130 -33.75 9.09 -10.14
CA ARG A 130 -33.83 9.96 -8.97
C ARG A 130 -32.69 10.97 -9.06
N ARG A 131 -32.96 12.02 -9.83
CA ARG A 131 -32.26 13.30 -9.68
C ARG A 131 -32.45 13.72 -8.22
N PHE A 132 -31.35 13.80 -7.47
CA PHE A 132 -31.34 14.45 -6.18
C PHE A 132 -31.47 15.96 -6.43
N GLU A 133 -32.70 16.44 -6.58
CA GLU A 133 -32.98 17.87 -6.54
C GLU A 133 -32.85 18.32 -5.08
N GLY A 134 -31.67 18.84 -4.74
CA GLY A 134 -31.43 19.54 -3.50
C GLY A 134 -32.36 20.74 -3.41
N ARG A 135 -33.50 20.57 -2.73
CA ARG A 135 -34.40 21.67 -2.38
C ARG A 135 -33.65 22.67 -1.51
N SER A 136 -33.36 23.82 -2.10
CA SER A 136 -32.88 25.03 -1.45
C SER A 136 -33.85 25.44 -0.34
N LYS A 137 -33.47 25.20 0.92
CA LYS A 137 -34.12 25.88 2.04
C LYS A 137 -33.59 27.30 2.11
N GLN A 138 -34.39 28.21 1.56
CA GLN A 138 -34.29 29.66 1.77
C GLN A 138 -34.10 29.94 3.26
N LYS A 139 -32.97 30.55 3.62
CA LYS A 139 -32.75 31.10 4.96
C LYS A 139 -33.50 32.44 5.01
N THR A 140 -34.65 32.46 5.66
CA THR A 140 -35.42 33.67 5.89
C THR A 140 -34.59 34.62 6.78
N ARG A 141 -34.32 35.83 6.27
CA ARG A 141 -33.78 36.94 7.06
C ARG A 141 -34.86 37.34 8.07
N ARG A 142 -34.54 37.30 9.36
CA ARG A 142 -35.29 38.04 10.38
C ARG A 142 -34.60 39.40 10.58
N ARG A 143 -35.46 40.41 10.73
CA ARG A 143 -35.16 41.85 10.82
C ARG A 143 -34.18 42.18 11.93
#